data_AF-A0A974NCK7-F1
#
_entry.id   AF-A0A974NCK7-F1
#
_cell.length_a   1.000
_cell.length_b   1.000
_cell.length_c   1.000
_cell.angle_alpha   90.00
_cell.angle_beta   90.00
_cell.angle_gamma   90.00
#
_symmetry.space_group_name_H-M   'P 1'
#
loop_
_entity.id
_entity.type
_entity.pdbx_description
1 polymer ?
#
loop_
_entity_poly.entity_id
_entity_poly.type
_entity_poly.pdbx_seq_one_letter_code
_entity_poly.pdbx_strand_id
1 'polypeptide(L)'
;MGQVPAPGMAPAYASPPPARKSGSNGPVIAVIAVVMVAVIGVLAFFLIQGKDTKPVADPTTGSPQETTSTPNQVTPSPDTKSPTPTPGGNGTATSLSSASKGDCVSGLVEGTKLSDVKVTDCSSSSATHKILDKVSSETACLTVAGAEAAVPVNPVVAVQYLCMGPKDVDPSQGVNIAKVGDCLIDDSSPNLINKVKKTECTTTGSYPIQVVIKEGANTIDRDNAYDKCTAAGASNPYTFYPWSMTRYGDGSTLPNDIVFCLGSPN
;
A
#
# COMPACT_ATOMS: atom_id res chain seq x y z
N MET A 1 9.92 -55.97 48.97
CA MET A 1 10.11 -55.34 50.29
C MET A 1 10.22 -53.84 50.06
N GLY A 2 9.12 -53.11 50.25
CA GLY A 2 9.09 -51.64 50.15
C GLY A 2 8.47 -51.10 51.43
N GLN A 3 9.20 -50.21 52.11
CA GLN A 3 8.86 -49.66 53.42
C GLN A 3 7.55 -48.87 53.38
N VAL A 4 6.68 -49.14 54.35
CA VAL A 4 5.51 -48.31 54.66
C VAL A 4 5.98 -47.19 55.60
N PRO A 5 5.71 -45.90 55.33
CA PRO A 5 6.06 -44.81 56.24
C PRO A 5 5.16 -44.79 57.49
N ALA A 6 5.72 -44.33 58.61
CA ALA A 6 5.06 -44.25 59.92
C ALA A 6 3.92 -43.21 59.97
N PRO A 7 2.92 -43.37 60.87
CA PRO A 7 1.76 -42.48 60.95
C PRO A 7 2.14 -41.18 61.67
N GLY A 8 1.95 -40.02 61.02
CA GLY A 8 2.06 -38.71 61.68
C GLY A 8 2.56 -37.53 60.84
N MET A 9 2.87 -37.68 59.56
CA MET A 9 3.33 -36.58 58.71
C MET A 9 2.21 -36.10 57.79
N ALA A 10 1.72 -34.88 58.03
CA ALA A 10 0.82 -34.17 57.13
C ALA A 10 1.56 -33.73 55.85
N PRO A 11 0.91 -33.74 54.67
CA PRO A 11 1.55 -33.31 53.43
C PRO A 11 1.82 -31.81 53.44
N ALA A 12 3.03 -31.43 53.00
CA ALA A 12 3.42 -30.05 52.78
C ALA A 12 2.59 -29.46 51.63
N TYR A 13 1.68 -28.55 51.96
CA TYR A 13 0.97 -27.74 50.97
C TYR A 13 1.95 -26.76 50.32
N ALA A 14 2.03 -26.80 48.99
CA ALA A 14 2.73 -25.80 48.20
C ALA A 14 2.02 -24.44 48.35
N SER A 15 2.77 -23.40 48.70
CA SER A 15 2.27 -22.02 48.77
C SER A 15 1.87 -21.51 47.37
N PRO A 16 0.72 -20.81 47.22
CA PRO A 16 0.35 -20.21 45.94
C PRO A 16 1.28 -19.03 45.57
N PRO A 17 1.48 -18.76 44.26
CA PRO A 17 2.29 -17.63 43.82
C PRO A 17 1.65 -16.28 44.22
N PRO A 18 2.46 -15.23 44.46
CA PRO A 18 1.95 -13.94 44.88
C PRO A 18 1.09 -13.28 43.80
N ALA A 19 -0.04 -12.70 44.21
CA ALA A 19 -0.94 -11.94 43.36
C ALA A 19 -0.22 -10.73 42.73
N ARG A 20 -0.35 -10.57 41.41
CA ARG A 20 0.17 -9.38 40.71
C ARG A 20 -0.56 -8.13 41.20
N LYS A 21 0.22 -7.13 41.64
CA LYS A 21 -0.25 -5.77 41.94
C LYS A 21 -0.93 -5.16 40.70
N SER A 22 -2.21 -4.80 40.86
CA SER A 22 -2.95 -3.96 39.92
C SER A 22 -2.38 -2.53 39.96
N GLY A 23 -1.85 -2.07 38.82
CA GLY A 23 -1.32 -0.73 38.64
C GLY A 23 -2.45 0.27 38.38
N SER A 24 -2.54 1.28 39.25
CA SER A 24 -3.46 2.41 39.19
C SER A 24 -3.20 3.30 37.95
N ASN A 25 -4.15 3.37 37.01
CA ASN A 25 -4.14 4.35 35.91
C ASN A 25 -5.24 5.39 36.12
N GLY A 26 -5.05 6.23 37.14
CA GLY A 26 -5.96 7.30 37.54
C GLY A 26 -5.83 8.68 36.87
N PRO A 27 -4.88 8.99 35.96
CA PRO A 27 -4.89 10.32 35.31
C PRO A 27 -4.93 10.32 33.77
N VAL A 28 -4.82 9.17 33.08
CA VAL A 28 -4.76 9.14 31.59
C VAL A 28 -6.12 9.44 30.94
N ILE A 29 -7.22 9.09 31.61
CA ILE A 29 -8.58 9.24 31.06
C ILE A 29 -9.01 10.72 31.00
N ALA A 30 -8.46 11.59 31.86
CA ALA A 30 -8.81 13.01 31.88
C ALA A 30 -8.23 13.80 30.69
N VAL A 31 -7.06 13.41 30.17
CA VAL A 31 -6.38 14.13 29.08
C VAL A 31 -7.06 13.89 27.73
N ILE A 32 -7.60 12.69 27.51
CA ILE A 32 -8.26 12.31 26.23
C ILE A 32 -9.57 13.09 26.03
N ALA A 33 -10.32 13.36 27.10
CA ALA A 33 -11.57 14.13 27.02
C ALA A 33 -11.33 15.61 26.67
N VAL A 34 -10.25 16.22 27.15
CA VAL A 34 -9.94 17.64 26.87
C VAL A 34 -9.48 17.84 25.43
N VAL A 35 -8.70 16.90 24.87
CA VAL A 35 -8.22 16.98 23.49
C VAL A 35 -9.36 16.85 22.47
N MET A 36 -10.36 16.00 22.73
CA MET A 36 -11.52 15.84 21.84
C MET A 36 -12.40 17.09 21.77
N VAL A 37 -12.55 17.84 22.86
CA VAL A 37 -13.35 19.09 22.87
C VAL A 37 -12.66 20.22 22.08
N ALA A 38 -11.32 20.28 22.11
CA ALA A 38 -10.57 21.28 21.37
C ALA A 38 -10.63 21.07 19.84
N VAL A 39 -10.64 19.82 19.37
CA VAL A 39 -10.71 19.50 17.93
C VAL A 39 -12.08 19.85 17.32
N ILE A 40 -13.16 19.67 18.09
CA ILE A 40 -14.52 20.02 17.63
C ILE A 40 -14.69 21.54 17.51
N GLY A 41 -14.07 22.33 18.39
CA GLY A 41 -14.10 23.80 18.33
C GLY A 41 -13.43 24.38 17.08
N VAL A 42 -12.34 23.76 16.59
CA VAL A 42 -11.62 24.21 15.40
C VAL A 42 -12.41 23.91 14.11
N LEU A 43 -13.10 22.76 14.04
CA LEU A 43 -13.93 22.41 12.89
C LEU A 43 -15.15 23.33 12.73
N ALA A 44 -15.75 23.80 13.83
CA ALA A 44 -16.86 24.76 13.77
C ALA A 44 -16.44 26.15 13.27
N PHE A 45 -15.20 26.59 13.56
CA PHE A 45 -14.69 27.88 13.10
C PHE A 45 -14.46 27.93 11.58
N PHE A 46 -14.02 26.82 10.97
CA PHE A 46 -13.82 26.73 9.52
C PHE A 46 -15.12 26.64 8.71
N LEU A 47 -16.24 26.21 9.32
CA LEU A 47 -17.54 26.16 8.65
C LEU A 47 -18.28 27.52 8.65
N ILE A 48 -17.85 28.50 9.45
CA ILE A 48 -18.50 29.82 9.54
C ILE A 48 -17.89 30.85 8.57
N GLN A 49 -16.65 30.68 8.12
CA GLN A 49 -15.96 31.64 7.22
C GLN A 49 -16.14 31.34 5.72
N GLY A 50 -16.96 30.34 5.36
CA GLY A 50 -17.11 29.84 4.00
C GLY A 50 -18.33 30.37 3.22
N LYS A 51 -18.73 31.63 3.42
CA LYS A 51 -19.72 32.30 2.56
C LYS A 51 -19.40 33.79 2.51
N ASP A 52 -18.76 34.21 1.43
CA ASP A 52 -19.08 35.41 0.65
C ASP A 52 -17.90 35.79 -0.25
N THR A 53 -18.03 35.47 -1.54
CA THR A 53 -17.36 36.19 -2.64
C THR A 53 -18.02 35.77 -3.94
N LYS A 54 -19.18 36.39 -4.24
CA LYS A 54 -19.69 36.49 -5.61
C LYS A 54 -18.88 37.59 -6.32
N PRO A 55 -18.28 37.35 -7.50
CA PRO A 55 -18.02 38.45 -8.40
C PRO A 55 -19.34 38.85 -9.06
N VAL A 56 -19.68 40.11 -8.83
CA VAL A 56 -20.73 40.88 -9.48
C VAL A 56 -20.51 40.85 -11.00
N ALA A 57 -21.55 40.45 -11.73
CA ALA A 57 -21.69 40.75 -13.15
C ALA A 57 -22.19 42.19 -13.27
N ASP A 58 -21.55 42.99 -14.12
CA ASP A 58 -22.07 44.29 -14.56
C ASP A 58 -22.41 44.22 -16.06
N PRO A 59 -23.50 44.87 -16.52
CA PRO A 59 -24.23 44.55 -17.75
C PRO A 59 -23.88 45.51 -18.90
N THR A 60 -24.66 45.39 -20.00
CA THR A 60 -24.78 46.30 -21.17
C THR A 60 -23.99 45.76 -22.39
N THR A 61 -24.49 45.54 -23.60
CA THR A 61 -25.81 45.58 -24.27
C THR A 61 -25.56 44.96 -25.67
N GLY A 62 -26.50 44.18 -26.22
CA GLY A 62 -26.49 43.82 -27.64
C GLY A 62 -27.24 42.54 -28.00
N SER A 63 -28.44 42.69 -28.56
CA SER A 63 -29.29 41.63 -29.12
C SER A 63 -28.79 41.17 -30.51
N PRO A 64 -29.33 40.05 -31.07
CA PRO A 64 -28.63 39.13 -31.96
C PRO A 64 -28.73 39.52 -33.45
N GLN A 65 -27.77 39.07 -34.26
CA GLN A 65 -28.01 38.95 -35.69
C GLN A 65 -27.36 37.71 -36.30
N GLU A 66 -28.17 37.09 -37.15
CA GLU A 66 -28.05 35.80 -37.81
C GLU A 66 -26.82 35.63 -38.71
N THR A 67 -26.46 34.35 -38.82
CA THR A 67 -25.67 33.66 -39.84
C THR A 67 -26.00 34.12 -41.27
N THR A 68 -24.98 34.17 -42.17
CA THR A 68 -24.93 33.47 -43.48
C THR A 68 -23.79 33.97 -44.41
N SER A 69 -23.02 33.01 -44.97
CA SER A 69 -22.20 33.03 -46.23
C SER A 69 -20.71 33.48 -46.26
N THR A 70 -19.80 32.49 -46.10
CA THR A 70 -18.69 32.00 -46.97
C THR A 70 -18.10 32.89 -48.11
N PRO A 71 -16.85 32.67 -48.63
CA PRO A 71 -15.54 32.24 -48.05
C PRO A 71 -14.35 33.18 -48.42
N ASN A 72 -13.27 33.24 -47.63
CA ASN A 72 -11.89 32.97 -48.07
C ASN A 72 -10.80 33.25 -47.01
N GLN A 73 -9.85 32.30 -46.95
CA GLN A 73 -8.40 32.47 -46.76
C GLN A 73 -7.80 32.60 -45.34
N VAL A 74 -7.26 31.44 -44.90
CA VAL A 74 -5.95 31.19 -44.25
C VAL A 74 -5.64 31.91 -42.92
N THR A 75 -5.65 31.14 -41.82
CA THR A 75 -4.51 30.87 -40.91
C THR A 75 -4.99 29.93 -39.78
N PRO A 76 -4.44 28.71 -39.59
CA PRO A 76 -4.87 27.84 -38.48
C PRO A 76 -4.18 28.26 -37.17
N SER A 77 -4.96 28.76 -36.21
CA SER A 77 -4.62 28.74 -34.79
C SER A 77 -5.03 27.38 -34.23
N PRO A 78 -4.16 26.61 -33.55
CA PRO A 78 -4.47 25.24 -33.17
C PRO A 78 -5.45 25.20 -31.99
N ASP A 79 -6.53 24.44 -32.18
CA ASP A 79 -7.48 24.05 -31.15
C ASP A 79 -6.77 23.40 -29.95
N THR A 80 -7.14 23.87 -28.76
CA THR A 80 -6.77 23.26 -27.48
C THR A 80 -7.49 21.92 -27.35
N LYS A 81 -6.84 20.85 -27.83
CA LYS A 81 -7.25 19.48 -27.57
C LYS A 81 -6.92 19.11 -26.12
N SER A 82 -7.94 18.59 -25.43
CA SER A 82 -7.89 17.80 -24.20
C SER A 82 -6.56 17.04 -24.01
N PRO A 83 -5.89 17.11 -22.84
CA PRO A 83 -4.63 16.41 -22.66
C PRO A 83 -4.86 14.89 -22.67
N THR A 84 -4.25 14.27 -23.66
CA THR A 84 -3.98 12.84 -23.74
C THR A 84 -2.94 12.50 -22.67
N PRO A 85 -3.02 11.37 -21.94
CA PRO A 85 -2.01 11.01 -20.96
C PRO A 85 -0.68 10.73 -21.67
N THR A 86 0.35 11.52 -21.35
CA THR A 86 1.71 11.35 -21.90
C THR A 86 2.38 10.10 -21.31
N PRO A 87 2.79 9.10 -22.12
CA PRO A 87 3.65 8.02 -21.68
C PRO A 87 5.13 8.46 -21.70
N GLY A 88 5.87 8.10 -20.65
CA GLY A 88 7.34 8.05 -20.64
C GLY A 88 8.03 9.34 -20.19
N GLY A 89 8.47 9.38 -18.93
CA GLY A 89 9.46 10.36 -18.49
C GLY A 89 10.79 10.09 -19.18
N ASN A 90 11.16 10.94 -20.14
CA ASN A 90 12.46 10.91 -20.80
C ASN A 90 13.48 11.79 -20.04
N GLY A 91 13.39 11.83 -18.71
CA GLY A 91 13.85 12.98 -17.91
C GLY A 91 15.21 12.80 -17.22
N THR A 92 16.08 13.77 -17.46
CA THR A 92 17.31 14.30 -16.82
C THR A 92 17.59 14.05 -15.33
N ALA A 93 16.74 13.34 -14.58
CA ALA A 93 17.01 12.99 -13.19
C ALA A 93 18.19 12.03 -13.11
N THR A 94 19.16 12.34 -12.25
CA THR A 94 20.33 11.48 -11.98
C THR A 94 20.29 10.83 -10.59
N SER A 95 19.32 11.23 -9.77
CA SER A 95 19.14 10.79 -8.39
C SER A 95 17.66 10.52 -8.06
N LEU A 96 17.41 9.69 -7.05
CA LEU A 96 16.07 9.38 -6.56
C LEU A 96 15.28 10.62 -6.09
N SER A 97 15.99 11.66 -5.62
CA SER A 97 15.38 12.90 -5.14
C SER A 97 14.57 13.66 -6.20
N SER A 98 15.03 13.63 -7.45
CA SER A 98 14.41 14.30 -8.60
C SER A 98 13.60 13.35 -9.48
N ALA A 99 13.57 12.06 -9.14
CA ALA A 99 12.83 11.06 -9.89
C ALA A 99 11.31 11.25 -9.76
N SER A 100 10.60 10.89 -10.82
CA SER A 100 9.16 11.05 -11.01
C SER A 100 8.50 9.74 -11.41
N LYS A 101 7.17 9.70 -11.30
CA LYS A 101 6.36 8.59 -11.82
C LYS A 101 6.67 8.34 -13.29
N GLY A 102 6.93 7.08 -13.63
CA GLY A 102 7.29 6.62 -14.96
C GLY A 102 8.79 6.45 -15.19
N ASP A 103 9.65 7.05 -14.37
CA ASP A 103 11.10 6.89 -14.49
C ASP A 103 11.51 5.46 -14.09
N CYS A 104 12.61 4.97 -14.67
CA CYS A 104 13.20 3.69 -14.30
C CYS A 104 14.50 3.88 -13.52
N VAL A 105 14.83 2.88 -12.72
CA VAL A 105 16.04 2.89 -11.90
C VAL A 105 16.83 1.60 -12.08
N SER A 106 18.15 1.71 -11.87
CA SER A 106 19.10 0.60 -11.83
C SER A 106 19.81 0.55 -10.48
N GLY A 107 20.33 -0.63 -10.13
CA GLY A 107 21.09 -0.84 -8.89
C GLY A 107 20.25 -0.97 -7.62
N LEU A 108 18.92 -0.90 -7.72
CA LEU A 108 18.03 -1.18 -6.59
C LEU A 108 17.98 -2.70 -6.34
N VAL A 109 18.71 -3.13 -5.33
CA VAL A 109 18.69 -4.49 -4.76
C VAL A 109 18.71 -4.37 -3.24
N GLU A 110 18.16 -5.37 -2.55
CA GLU A 110 18.18 -5.41 -1.08
C GLU A 110 19.62 -5.31 -0.55
N GLY A 111 19.83 -4.49 0.48
CA GLY A 111 21.16 -4.23 1.05
C GLY A 111 22.01 -3.18 0.32
N THR A 112 21.62 -2.70 -0.87
CA THR A 112 22.32 -1.59 -1.54
C THR A 112 22.01 -0.24 -0.89
N LYS A 113 23.01 0.63 -0.79
CA LYS A 113 22.81 2.01 -0.32
C LYS A 113 21.98 2.79 -1.34
N LEU A 114 20.97 3.52 -0.88
CA LEU A 114 20.12 4.33 -1.78
C LEU A 114 20.89 5.41 -2.57
N SER A 115 22.10 5.79 -2.14
CA SER A 115 23.01 6.66 -2.90
C SER A 115 23.51 6.05 -4.23
N ASP A 116 23.51 4.73 -4.31
CA ASP A 116 24.08 3.97 -5.42
C ASP A 116 23.03 3.65 -6.48
N VAL A 117 21.75 3.80 -6.13
CA VAL A 117 20.61 3.68 -7.06
C VAL A 117 20.61 4.87 -8.01
N LYS A 118 20.49 4.60 -9.31
CA LYS A 118 20.48 5.61 -10.37
C LYS A 118 19.20 5.57 -11.16
N VAL A 119 18.64 6.73 -11.45
CA VAL A 119 17.64 6.87 -12.50
C VAL A 119 18.31 6.59 -13.84
N THR A 120 17.64 5.81 -14.68
CA THR A 120 18.15 5.34 -15.96
C THR A 120 17.01 5.26 -16.97
N ASP A 121 17.36 5.14 -18.25
CA ASP A 121 16.38 4.91 -19.30
C ASP A 121 15.68 3.56 -19.07
N CYS A 122 14.34 3.54 -19.15
CA CYS A 122 13.56 2.32 -19.05
C CYS A 122 13.89 1.28 -20.15
N SER A 123 14.41 1.72 -21.30
CA SER A 123 14.88 0.80 -22.35
C SER A 123 16.25 0.21 -22.05
N SER A 124 16.97 0.70 -21.03
CA SER A 124 18.26 0.16 -20.63
C SER A 124 18.10 -1.25 -20.10
N SER A 125 19.02 -2.16 -20.46
CA SER A 125 19.09 -3.50 -19.88
C SER A 125 19.46 -3.47 -18.39
N SER A 126 20.02 -2.37 -17.89
CA SER A 126 20.31 -2.18 -16.47
C SER A 126 19.11 -1.70 -15.65
N ALA A 127 18.03 -1.24 -16.28
CA ALA A 127 16.81 -0.87 -15.59
C ALA A 127 16.21 -2.11 -14.93
N THR A 128 15.93 -2.04 -13.63
CA THR A 128 15.33 -3.16 -12.88
C THR A 128 13.95 -2.82 -12.36
N HIS A 129 13.70 -1.56 -12.03
CA HIS A 129 12.44 -1.10 -11.47
C HIS A 129 11.93 0.15 -12.16
N LYS A 130 10.62 0.35 -12.07
CA LYS A 130 9.91 1.55 -12.53
C LYS A 130 9.21 2.21 -11.36
N ILE A 131 9.23 3.54 -11.33
CA ILE A 131 8.51 4.34 -10.35
C ILE A 131 7.04 4.41 -10.78
N LEU A 132 6.16 3.85 -9.96
CA LEU A 132 4.73 3.78 -10.21
C LEU A 132 3.98 4.94 -9.58
N ASP A 133 4.48 5.45 -8.46
CA ASP A 133 3.98 6.69 -7.87
C ASP A 133 4.97 7.32 -6.88
N LYS A 134 4.66 8.56 -6.47
CA LYS A 134 5.35 9.28 -5.40
C LYS A 134 4.34 9.71 -4.35
N VAL A 135 4.51 9.23 -3.12
CA VAL A 135 3.54 9.37 -2.03
C VAL A 135 4.17 9.97 -0.79
N SER A 136 3.35 10.49 0.12
CA SER A 136 3.79 11.11 1.37
C SER A 136 3.99 10.15 2.54
N SER A 137 3.64 8.87 2.39
CA SER A 137 3.85 7.84 3.42
C SER A 137 4.19 6.50 2.79
N GLU A 138 5.01 5.71 3.48
CA GLU A 138 5.42 4.39 3.02
C GLU A 138 4.23 3.46 2.76
N THR A 139 3.28 3.42 3.70
CA THR A 139 2.10 2.55 3.64
C THR A 139 1.15 2.91 2.49
N ALA A 140 1.23 4.13 1.95
CA ALA A 140 0.45 4.50 0.77
C ALA A 140 0.91 3.72 -0.47
N CYS A 141 2.13 3.21 -0.52
CA CYS A 141 2.57 2.34 -1.61
C CYS A 141 1.81 1.00 -1.67
N LEU A 142 1.23 0.54 -0.55
CA LEU A 142 0.40 -0.67 -0.53
C LEU A 142 -0.84 -0.56 -1.43
N THR A 143 -1.29 0.65 -1.77
CA THR A 143 -2.45 0.88 -2.63
C THR A 143 -2.09 1.22 -4.08
N VAL A 144 -0.80 1.38 -4.39
CA VAL A 144 -0.32 1.66 -5.75
C VAL A 144 -0.19 0.35 -6.51
N ALA A 145 -1.05 0.14 -7.50
CA ALA A 145 -1.11 -1.10 -8.28
C ALA A 145 0.25 -1.51 -8.86
N GLY A 146 0.71 -2.73 -8.53
CA GLY A 146 1.99 -3.27 -8.99
C GLY A 146 3.22 -2.81 -8.20
N ALA A 147 3.04 -1.99 -7.16
CA ALA A 147 4.13 -1.64 -6.27
C ALA A 147 4.53 -2.85 -5.42
N GLU A 148 5.82 -3.17 -5.48
CA GLU A 148 6.47 -4.22 -4.69
C GLU A 148 7.47 -3.63 -3.69
N ALA A 149 7.85 -2.36 -3.87
CA ALA A 149 8.78 -1.66 -3.00
C ALA A 149 8.34 -0.24 -2.66
N ALA A 150 8.63 0.18 -1.44
CA ALA A 150 8.59 1.58 -1.00
C ALA A 150 10.02 2.06 -0.72
N VAL A 151 10.42 3.11 -1.43
CA VAL A 151 11.79 3.66 -1.34
C VAL A 151 11.73 5.12 -0.89
N PRO A 152 12.32 5.50 0.25
CA PRO A 152 12.33 6.89 0.68
C PRO A 152 13.16 7.71 -0.29
N VAL A 153 12.61 8.85 -0.70
CA VAL A 153 13.27 9.81 -1.60
C VAL A 153 14.55 10.36 -0.97
N ASN A 154 14.56 10.46 0.36
CA ASN A 154 15.71 10.86 1.16
C ASN A 154 15.87 9.90 2.36
N PRO A 155 17.00 9.18 2.49
CA PRO A 155 17.22 8.24 3.58
C PRO A 155 17.39 8.89 4.96
N VAL A 156 17.64 10.20 5.02
CA VAL A 156 17.85 10.94 6.29
C VAL A 156 16.52 11.43 6.87
N VAL A 157 15.59 11.85 6.00
CA VAL A 157 14.24 12.31 6.37
C VAL A 157 13.22 11.75 5.38
N ALA A 158 12.58 10.65 5.76
CA ALA A 158 11.60 9.97 4.92
C ALA A 158 10.25 10.72 4.90
N VAL A 159 10.22 11.87 4.23
CA VAL A 159 9.01 12.70 4.05
C VAL A 159 8.21 12.31 2.80
N GLN A 160 8.84 11.58 1.88
CA GLN A 160 8.26 11.11 0.63
C GLN A 160 8.85 9.76 0.26
N TYR A 161 8.03 8.93 -0.37
CA TYR A 161 8.36 7.60 -0.82
C TYR A 161 8.05 7.45 -2.31
N LEU A 162 8.90 6.71 -2.99
CA LEU A 162 8.70 6.23 -4.36
C LEU A 162 8.15 4.82 -4.25
N CYS A 163 6.96 4.62 -4.81
CA CYS A 163 6.37 3.29 -4.93
C CYS A 163 6.91 2.68 -6.22
N MET A 164 7.66 1.60 -6.11
CA MET A 164 8.35 0.99 -7.24
C MET A 164 7.86 -0.43 -7.47
N GLY A 165 7.80 -0.83 -8.73
CA GLY A 165 7.60 -2.22 -9.15
C GLY A 165 8.65 -2.62 -10.18
N PRO A 166 8.64 -3.89 -10.63
CA PRO A 166 9.49 -4.35 -11.73
C PRO A 166 9.37 -3.43 -12.96
N LYS A 167 10.45 -3.29 -13.75
CA LYS A 167 10.46 -2.35 -14.89
C LYS A 167 9.30 -2.55 -15.87
N ASP A 168 8.94 -3.82 -16.12
CA ASP A 168 7.90 -4.25 -17.06
C ASP A 168 6.60 -4.64 -16.33
N VAL A 169 6.40 -4.13 -15.11
CA VAL A 169 5.22 -4.47 -14.31
C VAL A 169 3.94 -4.08 -15.05
N ASP A 170 3.00 -5.02 -15.12
CA ASP A 170 1.61 -4.74 -15.45
C ASP A 170 0.86 -4.42 -14.15
N PRO A 171 0.46 -3.15 -13.91
CA PRO A 171 -0.28 -2.78 -12.71
C PRO A 171 -1.60 -3.55 -12.56
N SER A 172 -2.19 -4.02 -13.67
CA SER A 172 -3.42 -4.81 -13.64
C SER A 172 -3.21 -6.17 -12.98
N GLN A 173 -1.99 -6.70 -12.98
CA GLN A 173 -1.61 -7.98 -12.37
C GLN A 173 -1.02 -7.84 -10.96
N GLY A 174 -0.97 -6.61 -10.41
CA GLY A 174 -0.43 -6.33 -9.09
C GLY A 174 -1.15 -7.09 -7.97
N VAL A 175 -0.41 -7.88 -7.20
CA VAL A 175 -0.95 -8.67 -6.09
C VAL A 175 -1.40 -7.78 -4.93
N ASN A 176 -0.68 -6.69 -4.67
CA ASN A 176 -0.93 -5.78 -3.56
C ASN A 176 -2.33 -5.12 -3.58
N ILE A 177 -2.96 -5.08 -4.75
CA ILE A 177 -4.32 -4.55 -4.95
C ILE A 177 -5.37 -5.65 -5.23
N ALA A 178 -5.01 -6.93 -5.15
CA ALA A 178 -5.95 -8.02 -5.35
C ALA A 178 -7.01 -8.04 -4.25
N LYS A 179 -8.23 -8.46 -4.61
CA LYS A 179 -9.40 -8.49 -3.72
C LYS A 179 -10.17 -9.80 -3.89
N VAL A 180 -11.13 -10.03 -3.02
CA VAL A 180 -12.09 -11.15 -3.14
C VAL A 180 -12.74 -11.11 -4.52
N GLY A 181 -12.80 -12.27 -5.17
CA GLY A 181 -13.28 -12.44 -6.55
C GLY A 181 -12.20 -12.36 -7.62
N ASP A 182 -10.99 -11.88 -7.30
CA ASP A 182 -9.81 -12.07 -8.15
C ASP A 182 -9.15 -13.44 -7.85
N CYS A 183 -8.23 -13.86 -8.72
CA CYS A 183 -7.43 -15.07 -8.51
C CYS A 183 -5.93 -14.76 -8.52
N LEU A 184 -5.16 -15.57 -7.80
CA LEU A 184 -3.70 -15.54 -7.82
C LEU A 184 -3.17 -16.77 -8.55
N ILE A 185 -2.09 -16.61 -9.32
CA ILE A 185 -1.39 -17.73 -9.93
C ILE A 185 0.11 -17.58 -9.67
N ASP A 186 0.76 -18.71 -9.45
CA ASP A 186 2.20 -18.78 -9.47
C ASP A 186 2.67 -18.64 -10.92
N ASP A 187 3.25 -17.49 -11.23
CA ASP A 187 3.88 -17.18 -12.52
C ASP A 187 5.37 -17.51 -12.50
N SER A 188 5.76 -18.44 -11.62
CA SER A 188 7.14 -18.87 -11.57
C SER A 188 7.55 -19.48 -12.91
N SER A 189 8.48 -18.82 -13.58
CA SER A 189 9.13 -19.27 -14.80
C SER A 189 10.63 -19.46 -14.51
N PRO A 190 11.41 -20.11 -15.39
CA PRO A 190 12.85 -20.31 -15.16
C PRO A 190 13.63 -19.01 -14.88
N ASN A 191 13.09 -17.86 -15.30
CA ASN A 191 13.67 -16.53 -15.12
C ASN A 191 12.98 -15.69 -14.03
N LEU A 192 11.86 -16.16 -13.46
CA LEU A 192 11.07 -15.48 -12.44
C LEU A 192 10.72 -16.51 -11.38
N ILE A 193 11.50 -16.62 -10.31
CA ILE A 193 11.22 -17.58 -9.24
C ILE A 193 10.36 -16.89 -8.17
N ASN A 194 9.34 -17.58 -7.66
CA ASN A 194 8.44 -17.11 -6.60
C ASN A 194 7.65 -15.84 -6.96
N LYS A 195 7.28 -15.68 -8.24
CA LYS A 195 6.46 -14.55 -8.68
C LYS A 195 4.99 -14.97 -8.74
N VAL A 196 4.23 -14.56 -7.74
CA VAL A 196 2.77 -14.65 -7.77
C VAL A 196 2.22 -13.39 -8.44
N LYS A 197 1.20 -13.54 -9.28
CA LYS A 197 0.48 -12.42 -9.89
C LYS A 197 -1.02 -12.59 -9.81
N LYS A 198 -1.75 -11.48 -9.91
CA LYS A 198 -3.19 -11.50 -10.08
C LYS A 198 -3.55 -11.92 -11.51
N THR A 199 -4.55 -12.80 -11.64
CA THR A 199 -5.04 -13.32 -12.93
C THR A 199 -6.56 -13.49 -12.91
N GLU A 200 -7.14 -13.83 -14.06
CA GLU A 200 -8.53 -14.25 -14.16
C GLU A 200 -8.72 -15.65 -13.57
N CYS A 201 -9.83 -15.86 -12.86
CA CYS A 201 -10.15 -17.15 -12.23
C CYS A 201 -10.47 -18.30 -13.19
N THR A 202 -10.66 -17.99 -14.47
CA THR A 202 -10.78 -18.98 -15.54
C THR A 202 -9.43 -19.63 -15.90
N THR A 203 -8.32 -19.07 -15.39
CA THR A 203 -6.99 -19.62 -15.63
C THR A 203 -6.80 -20.92 -14.84
N THR A 204 -6.50 -22.02 -15.51
CA THR A 204 -6.19 -23.30 -14.87
C THR A 204 -5.00 -23.17 -13.92
N GLY A 205 -5.13 -23.73 -12.72
CA GLY A 205 -4.12 -23.65 -11.67
C GLY A 205 -4.10 -22.33 -10.91
N SER A 206 -5.02 -21.42 -11.20
CA SER A 206 -5.21 -20.20 -10.40
C SER A 206 -6.00 -20.50 -9.12
N TYR A 207 -5.69 -19.77 -8.07
CA TYR A 207 -6.31 -19.90 -6.75
C TYR A 207 -7.26 -18.73 -6.49
N PRO A 208 -8.56 -18.97 -6.24
CA PRO A 208 -9.51 -17.90 -5.95
C PRO A 208 -9.28 -17.29 -4.57
N ILE A 209 -9.28 -15.96 -4.51
CA ILE A 209 -9.16 -15.23 -3.25
C ILE A 209 -10.52 -15.24 -2.56
N GLN A 210 -10.58 -15.89 -1.40
CA GLN A 210 -11.77 -15.92 -0.56
C GLN A 210 -11.80 -14.75 0.44
N VAL A 211 -10.64 -14.42 1.02
CA VAL A 211 -10.48 -13.34 2.00
C VAL A 211 -9.13 -12.65 1.79
N VAL A 212 -9.09 -11.35 2.07
CA VAL A 212 -7.87 -10.55 2.13
C VAL A 212 -7.74 -9.95 3.53
N ILE A 213 -6.68 -10.31 4.24
CA ILE A 213 -6.38 -9.81 5.58
C ILE A 213 -5.23 -8.81 5.47
N LYS A 214 -5.46 -7.57 5.93
CA LYS A 214 -4.43 -6.52 5.99
C LYS A 214 -4.07 -6.19 7.44
N GLU A 215 -5.08 -5.91 8.26
CA GLU A 215 -4.86 -5.67 9.69
C GLU A 215 -4.47 -6.98 10.39
N GLY A 216 -3.33 -6.96 11.08
CA GLY A 216 -2.79 -8.13 11.78
C GLY A 216 -2.16 -9.19 10.86
N ALA A 217 -2.01 -8.92 9.55
CA ALA A 217 -1.38 -9.83 8.59
C ALA A 217 0.04 -10.25 9.02
N ASN A 218 0.76 -9.35 9.67
CA ASN A 218 2.09 -9.57 10.24
C ASN A 218 2.15 -10.58 11.40
N THR A 219 1.00 -10.99 11.93
CA THR A 219 0.91 -12.00 13.00
C THR A 219 0.53 -13.39 12.47
N ILE A 220 0.30 -13.49 11.15
CA ILE A 220 -0.14 -14.72 10.51
C ILE A 220 1.07 -15.48 9.98
N ASP A 221 1.14 -16.75 10.34
CA ASP A 221 2.16 -17.69 9.91
C ASP A 221 1.52 -19.02 9.47
N ARG A 222 2.34 -19.99 9.09
CA ARG A 222 1.87 -21.29 8.62
C ARG A 222 1.05 -22.04 9.68
N ASP A 223 1.34 -21.86 10.96
CA ASP A 223 0.75 -22.65 12.03
C ASP A 223 -0.64 -22.11 12.42
N ASN A 224 -0.90 -20.81 12.18
CA ASN A 224 -2.17 -20.17 12.53
C ASN A 224 -3.02 -19.69 11.32
N ALA A 225 -2.49 -19.75 10.09
CA ALA A 225 -3.16 -19.20 8.91
C ALA A 225 -4.55 -19.78 8.67
N TYR A 226 -4.73 -21.09 8.85
CA TYR A 226 -6.03 -21.74 8.64
C TYR A 226 -7.12 -21.15 9.55
N ASP A 227 -6.82 -21.06 10.85
CA ASP A 227 -7.76 -20.53 11.85
C ASP A 227 -8.05 -19.04 11.61
N LYS A 228 -7.02 -18.25 11.28
CA LYS A 228 -7.16 -16.82 10.98
C LYS A 228 -7.98 -16.58 9.71
N CYS A 229 -7.76 -17.36 8.66
CA CYS A 229 -8.53 -17.30 7.43
C CYS A 229 -9.99 -17.67 7.65
N THR A 230 -10.24 -18.75 8.40
CA THR A 230 -11.60 -19.20 8.71
C THR A 230 -12.33 -18.18 9.58
N ALA A 231 -11.68 -17.63 10.61
CA ALA A 231 -12.24 -16.58 11.45
C ALA A 231 -12.56 -15.28 10.68
N ALA A 232 -11.80 -15.00 9.62
CA ALA A 232 -12.04 -13.86 8.73
C ALA A 232 -13.10 -14.14 7.64
N GLY A 233 -13.66 -15.35 7.59
CA GLY A 233 -14.80 -15.70 6.71
C GLY A 233 -14.45 -16.58 5.51
N ALA A 234 -13.22 -17.11 5.41
CA ALA A 234 -12.86 -18.05 4.33
C ALA A 234 -13.62 -19.37 4.50
N SER A 235 -14.22 -19.87 3.42
CA SER A 235 -14.92 -21.16 3.40
C SER A 235 -13.96 -22.24 2.95
N ASN A 236 -13.45 -23.02 3.91
CA ASN A 236 -12.48 -24.09 3.70
C ASN A 236 -11.24 -23.61 2.89
N PRO A 237 -10.41 -22.71 3.45
CA PRO A 237 -9.22 -22.23 2.76
C PRO A 237 -8.28 -23.40 2.44
N TYR A 238 -7.89 -23.54 1.17
CA TYR A 238 -6.98 -24.58 0.70
C TYR A 238 -5.53 -24.24 1.05
N THR A 239 -5.15 -22.99 0.86
CA THR A 239 -3.82 -22.46 1.18
C THR A 239 -3.91 -20.97 1.49
N PHE A 240 -2.79 -20.36 1.85
CA PHE A 240 -2.69 -18.91 2.00
C PHE A 240 -1.45 -18.40 1.28
N TYR A 241 -1.49 -17.14 0.87
CA TYR A 241 -0.35 -16.44 0.29
C TYR A 241 -0.05 -15.19 1.13
N PRO A 242 1.07 -15.18 1.87
CA PRO A 242 1.57 -13.96 2.47
C PRO A 242 2.26 -13.10 1.41
N TRP A 243 1.98 -11.80 1.44
CA TRP A 243 2.64 -10.81 0.60
C TRP A 243 3.18 -9.68 1.47
N SER A 244 4.40 -9.25 1.17
CA SER A 244 5.07 -8.13 1.82
C SER A 244 5.66 -7.20 0.78
N MET A 245 5.53 -5.90 1.05
CA MET A 245 6.20 -4.84 0.33
C MET A 245 7.62 -4.71 0.86
N THR A 246 8.60 -4.69 -0.04
CA THR A 246 9.98 -4.40 0.33
C THR A 246 10.11 -2.95 0.76
N ARG A 247 10.60 -2.72 1.98
CA ARG A 247 10.83 -1.38 2.52
C ARG A 247 12.32 -1.11 2.53
N TYR A 248 12.71 -0.04 1.85
CA TYR A 248 14.10 0.39 1.86
C TYR A 248 14.30 1.50 2.91
N GLY A 249 15.36 1.42 3.70
CA GLY A 249 15.88 2.56 4.46
C GLY A 249 15.69 2.56 5.98
N ASP A 250 14.66 1.92 6.54
CA ASP A 250 14.45 1.88 8.00
C ASP A 250 14.94 0.58 8.66
N GLY A 251 15.31 -0.42 7.85
CA GLY A 251 15.76 -1.73 8.32
C GLY A 251 14.65 -2.57 8.95
N SER A 252 13.39 -2.14 8.85
CA SER A 252 12.27 -2.89 9.39
C SER A 252 11.83 -3.97 8.40
N THR A 253 11.69 -5.20 8.89
CA THR A 253 11.05 -6.29 8.17
C THR A 253 9.70 -6.53 8.80
N LEU A 254 8.64 -5.99 8.20
CA LEU A 254 7.30 -6.51 8.49
C LEU A 254 7.21 -7.88 7.81
N PRO A 255 6.84 -8.96 8.54
CA PRO A 255 6.80 -10.29 7.95
C PRO A 255 5.79 -10.37 6.80
N ASN A 256 4.58 -9.81 6.99
CA ASN A 256 3.55 -9.72 5.96
C ASN A 256 2.78 -8.40 6.07
N ASP A 257 2.45 -7.81 4.92
CA ASP A 257 1.54 -6.66 4.82
C ASP A 257 0.11 -7.08 4.49
N ILE A 258 -0.01 -8.17 3.73
CA ILE A 258 -1.27 -8.71 3.26
C ILE A 258 -1.18 -10.23 3.33
N VAL A 259 -2.24 -10.88 3.78
CA VAL A 259 -2.42 -12.32 3.64
C VAL A 259 -3.68 -12.58 2.82
N PHE A 260 -3.52 -13.37 1.76
CA PHE A 260 -4.61 -13.84 0.92
C PHE A 260 -4.99 -15.26 1.35
N CYS A 261 -6.24 -15.46 1.75
CA CYS A 261 -6.79 -16.78 2.02
C CYS A 261 -7.37 -17.35 0.73
N LEU A 262 -6.81 -18.46 0.27
CA LEU A 262 -7.03 -18.97 -1.08
C LEU A 262 -7.88 -20.25 -1.06
N GLY A 263 -8.85 -20.33 -1.96
CA GLY A 263 -9.64 -21.54 -2.20
C GLY A 263 -8.87 -22.58 -3.00
N SER A 264 -9.51 -23.72 -3.25
CA SER A 264 -8.95 -24.76 -4.12
C SER A 264 -8.68 -24.21 -5.53
N PRO A 265 -7.61 -24.69 -6.21
CA PRO A 265 -7.26 -24.20 -7.53
C PRO A 265 -8.35 -24.53 -8.57
N ASN A 266 -8.57 -23.61 -9.52
CA ASN A 266 -9.47 -23.76 -10.65
C ASN A 266 -8.90 -24.67 -11.76
#